data_AF-A0A1G1F4M3-F1
#
_entry.id   AF-A0A1G1F4M3-F1
#
_cell.length_a   1.000
_cell.length_b   1.000
_cell.length_c   1.000
_cell.angle_alpha   90.00
_cell.angle_beta   90.00
_cell.angle_gamma   90.00
#
_symmetry.space_group_name_H-M   'P 1'
#
loop_
_entity.id
_entity.type
_entity.pdbx_description
1 polymer ?
#
loop_
_entity_poly.entity_id
_entity_poly.type
_entity_poly.pdbx_seq_one_letter_code
_entity_poly.pdbx_strand_id
1 'polypeptide(L)'
;MNKREIARSIIMTMVLAWSALLMPDRALAETRYVTTSTAACSALSPAPCYTSIQSAINASVTGDSIEIKPGTYSGSITMPSSLTADFSLTLSGSETATTIITGGGSGTLLTASNSSTLYTLAVTIRKLTFKSAAVGISASQNVNLTVTNSIFSSLTSSAINLSVTTSPNILHSVFYQNGTAISRTTTSMTGVNNIFFGNTAVASDRNSTGFRKNSYHNNLDTSVLREETAVIGDPLFVKPGSNDFHLKTGSPCIDTGEDVAGIDLVDSSAPDIGAYGSLNMDTVPFFVSNLRVTAYTATTITVEWDANECYQIDGYQVFYGQSSRSYGAPIDSADTIEEIAGLSSTAPAPTGKPDLYQPTYGNTFLNLLWDTSPVAGATWYEVRYDTVSGSATPITVISENLNDHQLINLTNGTRYYAVVVPYAEPTYYVAVKAYYGSPAAYLSEYSNEASQVIGNKTYGTPSNEVDEYPDLIEPYPGLPNEGCFIATATYGYYSAPQVQVLRDFRDRYLLTNAPGRYFVNWYYTAGPVGARFLNEHSWLKPAARVALLPAVGGAYFMTRTATTFQAASLMAFIFVGIWFFRRRMAKAYGKS
;
A
#
# COMPACT_ATOMS: atom_id res chain seq x y z
N MET A 1 54.74 -36.10 37.46
CA MET A 1 54.93 -34.96 36.54
C MET A 1 55.75 -33.88 37.21
N ASN A 2 56.85 -33.44 36.58
CA ASN A 2 57.72 -32.37 37.09
C ASN A 2 57.03 -31.00 36.89
N LYS A 3 57.22 -30.03 37.80
CA LYS A 3 56.62 -28.67 37.73
C LYS A 3 56.84 -27.98 36.38
N ARG A 4 57.94 -28.28 35.67
CA ARG A 4 58.22 -27.78 34.31
C ARG A 4 57.28 -28.34 33.23
N GLU A 5 56.78 -29.56 33.37
CA GLU A 5 55.83 -30.16 32.41
C GLU A 5 54.41 -29.65 32.61
N ILE A 6 54.03 -29.39 33.87
CA ILE A 6 52.74 -28.75 34.20
C ILE A 6 52.72 -27.33 33.62
N ALA A 7 53.80 -26.56 33.79
CA ALA A 7 53.89 -25.21 33.24
C ALA A 7 53.85 -25.19 31.70
N ARG A 8 54.52 -26.14 31.02
CA ARG A 8 54.45 -26.27 29.56
C ARG A 8 53.05 -26.66 29.07
N SER A 9 52.38 -27.57 29.77
CA SER A 9 51.01 -27.98 29.43
C SER A 9 50.01 -26.82 29.59
N ILE A 10 50.12 -26.03 30.66
CA ILE A 10 49.28 -24.84 30.91
C ILE A 10 49.52 -23.75 29.86
N ILE A 11 50.78 -23.48 29.50
CA ILE A 11 51.10 -22.48 28.47
C ILE A 11 50.58 -22.95 27.10
N MET A 12 50.73 -24.23 26.76
CA MET A 12 50.24 -24.77 25.50
C MET A 12 48.71 -24.79 25.42
N THR A 13 48.00 -25.07 26.52
CA THR A 13 46.53 -24.95 26.59
C THR A 13 46.07 -23.50 26.54
N MET A 14 46.79 -22.55 27.15
CA MET A 14 46.47 -21.13 27.03
C MET A 14 46.70 -20.59 25.60
N VAL A 15 47.76 -21.04 24.92
CA VAL A 15 48.01 -20.68 23.51
C VAL A 15 46.97 -21.32 22.57
N LEU A 16 46.54 -22.55 22.83
CA LEU A 16 45.44 -23.20 22.10
C LEU A 16 44.08 -22.52 22.36
N ALA A 17 43.83 -22.08 23.60
CA ALA A 17 42.61 -21.36 23.95
C ALA A 17 42.58 -19.93 23.37
N TRP A 18 43.73 -19.23 23.36
CA TRP A 18 43.86 -17.90 22.75
C TRP A 18 43.80 -17.94 21.23
N SER A 19 44.34 -18.98 20.60
CA SER A 19 44.20 -19.18 19.14
C SER A 19 42.77 -19.52 18.75
N ALA A 20 42.02 -20.25 19.59
CA ALA A 20 40.58 -20.50 19.38
C ALA A 20 39.71 -19.23 19.52
N LEU A 21 40.07 -18.28 20.39
CA LEU A 21 39.38 -16.96 20.49
C LEU A 21 39.72 -16.00 19.33
N LEU A 22 40.81 -16.24 18.60
CA LEU A 22 41.23 -15.46 17.43
C LEU A 22 40.84 -16.13 16.11
N MET A 23 40.20 -17.30 16.15
CA MET A 23 39.57 -17.85 14.94
C MET A 23 38.32 -17.00 14.66
N PRO A 24 38.15 -16.44 13.45
CA PRO A 24 36.85 -15.92 13.08
C PRO A 24 35.83 -17.05 13.28
N ASP A 25 34.75 -16.77 14.01
CA ASP A 25 33.58 -17.65 14.05
C ASP A 25 33.33 -18.07 12.60
N ARG A 26 33.41 -19.36 12.31
CA ARG A 26 32.98 -19.84 10.99
C ARG A 26 31.49 -19.56 10.94
N ALA A 27 31.11 -18.49 10.26
CA ALA A 27 29.72 -18.20 9.97
C ALA A 27 29.13 -19.46 9.34
N LEU A 28 28.24 -20.13 10.08
CA LEU A 28 27.55 -21.30 9.58
C LEU A 28 26.62 -20.83 8.47
N ALA A 29 26.44 -21.66 7.44
CA ALA A 29 25.47 -21.42 6.38
C ALA A 29 24.09 -21.13 7.00
N GLU A 30 23.50 -20.00 6.64
CA GLU A 30 22.21 -19.53 7.15
C GLU A 30 21.21 -19.30 6.01
N THR A 31 19.92 -19.44 6.32
CA THR A 31 18.84 -19.03 5.42
C THR A 31 18.52 -17.55 5.63
N ARG A 32 18.68 -16.74 4.58
CA ARG A 32 18.29 -15.33 4.53
C ARG A 32 17.00 -15.17 3.76
N TYR A 33 16.13 -14.25 4.18
CA TYR A 33 14.84 -14.01 3.54
C TYR A 33 14.85 -12.71 2.74
N VAL A 34 14.13 -12.71 1.62
CA VAL A 34 13.90 -11.50 0.83
C VAL A 34 12.40 -11.31 0.62
N THR A 35 11.90 -10.10 0.89
CA THR A 35 10.48 -9.72 0.71
C THR A 35 10.38 -8.38 -0.02
N THR A 36 9.18 -7.98 -0.43
CA THR A 36 8.94 -6.71 -1.15
C THR A 36 8.76 -5.50 -0.22
N SER A 37 8.64 -5.70 1.10
CA SER A 37 8.40 -4.60 2.05
C SER A 37 9.05 -4.82 3.41
N THR A 38 9.36 -3.72 4.11
CA THR A 38 9.90 -3.78 5.48
C THR A 38 8.92 -4.41 6.46
N ALA A 39 7.61 -4.18 6.30
CA ALA A 39 6.56 -4.77 7.12
C ALA A 39 6.54 -6.31 7.00
N ALA A 40 6.66 -6.84 5.78
CA ALA A 40 6.76 -8.28 5.54
C ALA A 40 8.03 -8.88 6.18
N CYS A 41 9.16 -8.16 6.14
CA CYS A 41 10.36 -8.59 6.86
C CYS A 41 10.20 -8.60 8.38
N SER A 42 9.49 -7.64 8.97
CA SER A 42 9.23 -7.61 10.41
C SER A 42 8.43 -8.84 10.88
N ALA A 43 7.54 -9.37 10.04
CA ALA A 43 6.78 -10.59 10.33
C ALA A 43 7.65 -11.87 10.35
N LEU A 44 8.84 -11.85 9.75
CA LEU A 44 9.79 -12.96 9.72
C LEU A 44 10.87 -12.87 10.82
N SER A 45 10.77 -11.89 11.72
CA SER A 45 11.70 -11.70 12.83
C SER A 45 11.74 -12.93 13.76
N PRO A 46 12.92 -13.40 14.22
CA PRO A 46 14.23 -12.74 14.18
C PRO A 46 15.14 -13.10 12.99
N ALA A 47 14.62 -13.74 11.93
CA ALA A 47 15.46 -14.17 10.82
C ALA A 47 16.04 -13.00 10.01
N PRO A 48 17.25 -13.12 9.43
CA PRO A 48 17.84 -12.07 8.60
C PRO A 48 17.01 -11.86 7.34
N CYS A 49 16.30 -10.73 7.28
CA CYS A 49 15.41 -10.38 6.18
C CYS A 49 15.82 -9.07 5.48
N TYR A 50 15.71 -9.06 4.16
CA TYR A 50 16.09 -7.96 3.29
C TYR A 50 14.94 -7.59 2.34
N THR A 51 14.91 -6.35 1.87
CA THR A 51 13.95 -5.88 0.86
C THR A 51 14.51 -5.90 -0.57
N SER A 52 15.76 -6.32 -0.75
CA SER A 52 16.38 -6.52 -2.06
C SER A 52 17.24 -7.77 -2.07
N ILE A 53 17.24 -8.47 -3.21
CA ILE A 53 18.05 -9.67 -3.41
C ILE A 53 19.54 -9.34 -3.33
N GLN A 54 19.97 -8.21 -3.89
CA GLN A 54 21.38 -7.80 -3.85
C GLN A 54 21.87 -7.54 -2.42
N SER A 55 21.06 -6.94 -1.56
CA SER A 55 21.44 -6.73 -0.16
C SER A 55 21.62 -8.05 0.59
N ALA A 56 20.76 -9.04 0.33
CA ALA A 56 20.90 -10.37 0.90
C ALA A 56 22.19 -11.06 0.40
N ILE A 57 22.49 -10.97 -0.91
CA ILE A 57 23.74 -11.51 -1.49
C ILE A 57 24.97 -10.85 -0.85
N ASN A 58 24.97 -9.52 -0.72
CA ASN A 58 26.08 -8.79 -0.14
C ASN A 58 26.35 -9.17 1.33
N ALA A 59 25.32 -9.62 2.04
CA ALA A 59 25.43 -10.09 3.42
C ALA A 59 25.71 -11.59 3.54
N SER A 60 25.71 -12.33 2.42
CA SER A 60 25.84 -13.78 2.42
C SER A 60 27.28 -14.24 2.53
N VAL A 61 27.46 -15.39 3.20
CA VAL A 61 28.72 -16.14 3.22
C VAL A 61 28.59 -17.43 2.41
N THR A 62 29.71 -18.11 2.18
CA THR A 62 29.72 -19.37 1.42
C THR A 62 28.84 -20.43 2.11
N GLY A 63 27.96 -21.06 1.34
CA GLY A 63 26.98 -22.03 1.82
C GLY A 63 25.59 -21.46 2.14
N ASP A 64 25.42 -20.14 2.21
CA ASP A 64 24.12 -19.54 2.51
C ASP A 64 23.04 -19.89 1.47
N SER A 65 21.79 -19.83 1.90
CA SER A 65 20.61 -19.90 1.04
C SER A 65 19.79 -18.63 1.19
N ILE A 66 19.37 -18.03 0.08
CA ILE A 66 18.46 -16.89 0.07
C ILE A 66 17.10 -17.39 -0.39
N GLU A 67 16.11 -17.33 0.50
CA GLU A 67 14.72 -17.62 0.21
C GLU A 67 13.95 -16.33 -0.13
N ILE A 68 13.45 -16.26 -1.36
CA ILE A 68 12.79 -15.08 -1.93
C ILE A 68 11.28 -15.33 -1.93
N LYS A 69 10.57 -14.58 -1.08
CA LYS A 69 9.11 -14.69 -0.94
C LYS A 69 8.39 -14.21 -2.21
N PRO A 70 7.10 -14.57 -2.39
CA PRO A 70 6.30 -14.09 -3.52
C PRO A 70 6.35 -12.57 -3.66
N GLY A 71 6.50 -12.11 -4.89
CA GLY A 71 6.70 -10.70 -5.19
C GLY A 71 7.42 -10.46 -6.51
N THR A 72 7.38 -9.22 -6.98
CA THR A 72 8.11 -8.79 -8.16
C THR A 72 9.33 -7.97 -7.74
N TYR A 73 10.50 -8.42 -8.16
CA TYR A 73 11.80 -7.84 -7.83
C TYR A 73 12.42 -7.27 -9.11
N SER A 74 12.67 -5.97 -9.10
CA SER A 74 13.33 -5.28 -10.21
C SER A 74 14.78 -4.95 -9.89
N GLY A 75 15.62 -4.89 -10.94
CA GLY A 75 17.02 -4.48 -10.85
C GLY A 75 17.97 -5.62 -11.19
N SER A 76 19.24 -5.27 -11.39
CA SER A 76 20.28 -6.23 -11.74
C SER A 76 20.90 -6.86 -10.50
N ILE A 77 20.98 -8.18 -10.51
CA ILE A 77 21.61 -9.02 -9.49
C ILE A 77 23.03 -9.35 -9.96
N THR A 78 24.02 -9.15 -9.10
CA THR A 78 25.42 -9.46 -9.38
C THR A 78 25.97 -10.36 -8.29
N MET A 79 26.47 -11.54 -8.70
CA MET A 79 27.15 -12.47 -7.81
C MET A 79 28.57 -11.97 -7.47
N PRO A 80 29.15 -12.38 -6.33
CA PRO A 80 30.51 -12.02 -5.96
C PRO A 80 31.52 -12.45 -7.04
N SER A 81 32.34 -11.52 -7.54
CA SER A 81 33.30 -11.78 -8.63
C SER A 81 34.76 -11.89 -8.18
N SER A 82 35.09 -11.35 -7.00
CA SER A 82 36.45 -11.32 -6.44
C SER A 82 36.56 -12.28 -5.26
N LEU A 83 36.73 -13.56 -5.56
CA LEU A 83 36.78 -14.62 -4.55
C LEU A 83 38.18 -14.78 -3.93
N THR A 84 38.23 -14.90 -2.60
CA THR A 84 39.45 -15.26 -1.84
C THR A 84 39.39 -16.68 -1.28
N ALA A 85 38.27 -17.38 -1.49
CA ALA A 85 37.99 -18.78 -1.14
C ALA A 85 36.82 -19.26 -2.01
N ASP A 86 36.56 -20.57 -2.05
CA ASP A 86 35.38 -21.11 -2.71
C ASP A 86 34.09 -20.52 -2.12
N PHE A 87 33.19 -20.09 -2.99
CA PHE A 87 31.93 -19.46 -2.61
C PHE A 87 30.76 -20.20 -3.24
N SER A 88 29.88 -20.75 -2.41
CA SER A 88 28.61 -21.32 -2.86
C SER A 88 27.43 -20.51 -2.35
N LEU A 89 26.39 -20.34 -3.17
CA LEU A 89 25.17 -19.65 -2.80
C LEU A 89 23.96 -20.26 -3.51
N THR A 90 22.88 -20.43 -2.77
CA THR A 90 21.57 -20.84 -3.32
C THR A 90 20.61 -19.66 -3.33
N LEU A 91 20.01 -19.35 -4.48
CA LEU A 91 18.84 -18.50 -4.60
C LEU A 91 17.61 -19.37 -4.85
N SER A 92 16.62 -19.30 -3.96
CA SER A 92 15.41 -20.09 -4.04
C SER A 92 14.20 -19.19 -3.92
N GLY A 93 13.27 -19.20 -4.87
CA GLY A 93 11.93 -18.65 -4.60
C GLY A 93 11.13 -19.59 -3.70
N SER A 94 10.13 -19.03 -3.02
CA SER A 94 9.15 -19.82 -2.26
C SER A 94 8.06 -20.40 -3.17
N GLU A 95 7.71 -19.71 -4.26
CA GLU A 95 6.71 -20.14 -5.24
C GLU A 95 7.10 -19.59 -6.62
N THR A 96 7.36 -20.48 -7.58
CA THR A 96 7.98 -20.19 -8.87
C THR A 96 7.17 -19.19 -9.69
N ALA A 97 5.85 -19.35 -9.73
CA ALA A 97 4.96 -18.52 -10.55
C ALA A 97 4.80 -17.08 -10.04
N THR A 98 5.03 -16.85 -8.74
CA THR A 98 4.76 -15.58 -8.05
C THR A 98 6.02 -14.87 -7.55
N THR A 99 7.16 -15.57 -7.49
CA THR A 99 8.48 -14.96 -7.22
C THR A 99 9.18 -14.58 -8.53
N ILE A 100 9.01 -13.31 -8.93
CA ILE A 100 9.38 -12.79 -10.25
C ILE A 100 10.58 -11.85 -10.16
N ILE A 101 11.57 -12.04 -11.03
CA ILE A 101 12.69 -11.13 -11.27
C ILE A 101 12.51 -10.49 -12.66
N THR A 102 12.53 -9.16 -12.74
CA THR A 102 12.19 -8.41 -13.97
C THR A 102 13.08 -7.21 -14.25
N GLY A 103 13.23 -6.84 -15.54
CA GLY A 103 14.24 -5.89 -16.04
C GLY A 103 13.71 -4.83 -17.01
N GLY A 104 12.39 -4.63 -17.11
CA GLY A 104 11.78 -3.60 -17.95
C GLY A 104 12.04 -3.73 -19.46
N GLY A 105 12.48 -4.90 -19.93
CA GLY A 105 12.72 -5.22 -21.35
C GLY A 105 14.17 -5.04 -21.82
N SER A 106 15.09 -4.63 -20.94
CA SER A 106 16.50 -4.42 -21.29
C SER A 106 17.44 -4.96 -20.21
N GLY A 107 18.74 -5.00 -20.50
CA GLY A 107 19.78 -5.40 -19.54
C GLY A 107 19.75 -6.89 -19.16
N THR A 108 20.60 -7.23 -18.19
CA THR A 108 20.75 -8.57 -17.64
C THR A 108 20.19 -8.61 -16.22
N LEU A 109 19.36 -9.61 -15.91
CA LEU A 109 18.75 -9.76 -14.59
C LEU A 109 19.75 -10.30 -13.56
N LEU A 110 20.54 -11.33 -13.92
CA LEU A 110 21.54 -11.92 -13.04
C LEU A 110 22.87 -12.11 -13.76
N THR A 111 23.94 -11.58 -13.16
CA THR A 111 25.31 -11.73 -13.66
C THR A 111 26.15 -12.52 -12.68
N ALA A 112 26.77 -13.60 -13.16
CA ALA A 112 27.76 -14.38 -12.43
C ALA A 112 29.04 -14.50 -13.26
N SER A 113 30.16 -14.02 -12.73
CA SER A 113 31.45 -14.14 -13.40
C SER A 113 32.54 -14.32 -12.37
N ASN A 114 33.42 -15.27 -12.59
CA ASN A 114 34.54 -15.54 -11.69
C ASN A 114 35.84 -15.64 -12.49
N SER A 115 36.68 -14.62 -12.34
CA SER A 115 38.00 -14.57 -12.98
C SER A 115 39.10 -15.28 -12.21
N SER A 116 38.81 -15.77 -10.99
CA SER A 116 39.76 -16.60 -10.26
C SER A 116 39.88 -17.96 -10.92
N THR A 117 41.11 -18.42 -11.14
CA THR A 117 41.41 -19.81 -11.53
C THR A 117 41.67 -20.72 -10.32
N LEU A 118 41.73 -20.14 -9.12
CA LEU A 118 42.05 -20.86 -7.87
C LEU A 118 40.81 -21.21 -7.05
N TYR A 119 39.74 -20.44 -7.21
CA TYR A 119 38.52 -20.55 -6.42
C TYR A 119 37.31 -20.69 -7.33
N THR A 120 36.32 -21.46 -6.88
CA THR A 120 35.09 -21.71 -7.62
C THR A 120 33.95 -20.86 -7.07
N LEU A 121 33.17 -20.28 -7.98
CA LEU A 121 31.87 -19.69 -7.68
C LEU A 121 30.78 -20.72 -8.03
N ALA A 122 30.14 -21.31 -7.03
CA ALA A 122 29.01 -22.22 -7.21
C ALA A 122 27.69 -21.49 -6.96
N VAL A 123 26.81 -21.45 -7.95
CA VAL A 123 25.53 -20.74 -7.89
C VAL A 123 24.41 -21.72 -8.21
N THR A 124 23.51 -21.92 -7.27
CA THR A 124 22.27 -22.68 -7.47
C THR A 124 21.10 -21.73 -7.52
N ILE A 125 20.29 -21.83 -8.56
CA ILE A 125 19.07 -21.03 -8.74
C ILE A 125 17.89 -21.99 -8.87
N ARG A 126 16.85 -21.78 -8.07
CA ARG A 126 15.62 -22.57 -8.17
C ARG A 126 14.35 -21.81 -7.84
N LYS A 127 13.22 -22.26 -8.38
CA LYS A 127 11.88 -21.73 -8.07
C LYS A 127 11.73 -20.23 -8.33
N LEU A 128 12.31 -19.72 -9.42
CA LEU A 128 12.24 -18.30 -9.78
C LEU A 128 11.73 -18.12 -11.21
N THR A 129 10.97 -17.05 -11.42
CA THR A 129 10.58 -16.59 -12.76
C THR A 129 11.41 -15.39 -13.18
N PHE A 130 12.19 -15.52 -14.26
CA PHE A 130 12.92 -14.44 -14.91
C PHE A 130 12.14 -13.97 -16.14
N LYS A 131 11.79 -12.68 -16.21
CA LYS A 131 11.03 -12.16 -17.35
C LYS A 131 11.31 -10.72 -17.73
N SER A 132 10.88 -10.34 -18.91
CA SER A 132 10.85 -8.95 -19.38
C SER A 132 12.22 -8.25 -19.23
N ALA A 133 13.25 -8.81 -19.87
CA ALA A 133 14.60 -8.27 -19.93
C ALA A 133 15.27 -8.69 -21.24
N ALA A 134 16.49 -8.20 -21.51
CA ALA A 134 17.26 -8.71 -22.64
C ALA A 134 17.86 -10.08 -22.32
N VAL A 135 18.49 -10.20 -21.15
CA VAL A 135 19.12 -11.45 -20.71
C VAL A 135 18.61 -11.84 -19.31
N GLY A 136 18.25 -13.11 -19.13
CA GLY A 136 17.87 -13.63 -17.82
C GLY A 136 19.12 -13.81 -16.94
N ILE A 137 19.88 -14.87 -17.20
CA ILE A 137 21.15 -15.15 -16.50
C ILE A 137 22.31 -15.03 -17.48
N SER A 138 23.37 -14.34 -17.07
CA SER A 138 24.67 -14.33 -17.76
C SER A 138 25.73 -14.94 -16.85
N ALA A 139 26.24 -16.11 -17.21
CA ALA A 139 27.33 -16.77 -16.51
C ALA A 139 28.59 -16.88 -17.39
N SER A 140 29.75 -16.52 -16.86
CA SER A 140 31.02 -16.55 -17.59
C SER A 140 32.21 -17.00 -16.74
N GLN A 141 33.25 -17.54 -17.40
CA GLN A 141 34.49 -17.98 -16.76
C GLN A 141 34.27 -19.15 -15.77
N ASN A 142 34.93 -19.15 -14.60
CA ASN A 142 34.95 -20.29 -13.67
C ASN A 142 33.74 -20.30 -12.71
N VAL A 143 32.53 -20.34 -13.26
CA VAL A 143 31.27 -20.38 -12.50
C VAL A 143 30.63 -21.77 -12.65
N ASN A 144 30.38 -22.47 -11.54
CA ASN A 144 29.59 -23.69 -11.52
C ASN A 144 28.11 -23.32 -11.32
N LEU A 145 27.35 -23.29 -12.40
CA LEU A 145 25.94 -22.87 -12.41
C LEU A 145 25.02 -24.09 -12.41
N THR A 146 24.06 -24.10 -11.48
CA THR A 146 22.91 -25.01 -11.50
C THR A 146 21.62 -24.20 -11.51
N VAL A 147 20.74 -24.45 -12.48
CA VAL A 147 19.40 -23.87 -12.57
C VAL A 147 18.39 -25.01 -12.59
N THR A 148 17.41 -24.97 -11.69
CA THR A 148 16.34 -25.98 -11.62
C THR A 148 14.98 -25.37 -11.31
N ASN A 149 13.88 -25.98 -11.73
CA ASN A 149 12.52 -25.56 -11.35
C ASN A 149 12.28 -24.05 -11.59
N SER A 150 12.80 -23.50 -12.67
CA SER A 150 12.78 -22.06 -12.92
C SER A 150 12.16 -21.75 -14.28
N ILE A 151 11.58 -20.57 -14.40
CA ILE A 151 10.88 -20.11 -15.59
C ILE A 151 11.64 -18.93 -16.20
N PHE A 152 11.85 -18.97 -17.50
CA PHE A 152 12.42 -17.89 -18.30
C PHE A 152 11.42 -17.52 -19.38
N SER A 153 10.82 -16.34 -19.28
CA SER A 153 9.76 -15.92 -20.21
C SER A 153 9.97 -14.54 -20.80
N SER A 154 9.71 -14.42 -22.11
CA SER A 154 9.70 -13.14 -22.83
C SER A 154 11.01 -12.35 -22.71
N LEU A 155 12.16 -13.05 -22.76
CA LEU A 155 13.49 -12.42 -22.78
C LEU A 155 13.91 -12.15 -24.22
N THR A 156 14.25 -10.90 -24.53
CA THR A 156 14.38 -10.44 -25.94
C THR A 156 15.65 -10.92 -26.63
N SER A 157 16.72 -11.21 -25.87
CA SER A 157 17.98 -11.77 -26.39
C SER A 157 18.15 -13.23 -25.99
N SER A 158 18.56 -13.49 -24.75
CA SER A 158 18.92 -14.85 -24.30
C SER A 158 18.37 -15.15 -22.92
N ALA A 159 17.70 -16.28 -22.71
CA ALA A 159 17.24 -16.63 -21.39
C ALA A 159 18.41 -16.95 -20.44
N ILE A 160 19.33 -17.78 -20.92
CA ILE A 160 20.61 -18.04 -20.25
C ILE A 160 21.74 -17.83 -21.27
N ASN A 161 22.72 -17.02 -20.91
CA ASN A 161 23.95 -16.80 -21.67
C ASN A 161 25.14 -17.42 -20.93
N LEU A 162 25.79 -18.39 -21.56
CA LEU A 162 26.84 -19.23 -20.99
C LEU A 162 28.15 -19.06 -21.77
N SER A 163 29.14 -18.49 -21.10
CA SER A 163 30.54 -18.47 -21.54
C SER A 163 31.45 -18.97 -20.41
N VAL A 164 31.01 -20.05 -19.76
CA VAL A 164 31.73 -20.70 -18.65
C VAL A 164 32.71 -21.76 -19.12
N THR A 165 33.71 -22.06 -18.30
CA THR A 165 34.70 -23.14 -18.50
C THR A 165 34.27 -24.45 -17.81
N THR A 166 33.17 -24.43 -17.07
CA THR A 166 32.58 -25.55 -16.32
C THR A 166 31.49 -26.26 -17.15
N SER A 167 30.91 -27.33 -16.59
CA SER A 167 29.72 -28.01 -17.14
C SER A 167 28.47 -27.59 -16.35
N PRO A 168 27.71 -26.57 -16.78
CA PRO A 168 26.53 -26.11 -16.09
C PRO A 168 25.38 -27.13 -16.17
N ASN A 169 24.50 -27.13 -15.16
CA ASN A 169 23.31 -27.99 -15.10
C ASN A 169 22.05 -27.14 -15.19
N ILE A 170 21.26 -27.36 -16.24
CA ILE A 170 19.98 -26.69 -16.49
C ILE A 170 18.90 -27.77 -16.51
N LEU A 171 18.13 -27.85 -15.44
CA LEU A 171 17.22 -28.96 -15.16
C LEU A 171 15.80 -28.43 -14.96
N HIS A 172 14.77 -29.23 -15.27
CA HIS A 172 13.38 -28.97 -14.85
C HIS A 172 12.95 -27.50 -15.01
N SER A 173 13.24 -26.88 -16.15
CA SER A 173 12.99 -25.44 -16.34
C SER A 173 12.14 -25.18 -17.57
N VAL A 174 11.43 -24.05 -17.58
CA VAL A 174 10.57 -23.64 -18.70
C VAL A 174 11.20 -22.43 -19.39
N PHE A 175 11.36 -22.53 -20.70
CA PHE A 175 11.83 -21.47 -21.58
C PHE A 175 10.72 -21.10 -22.55
N TYR A 176 10.01 -20.00 -22.28
CA TYR A 176 8.81 -19.58 -22.99
C TYR A 176 8.99 -18.26 -23.74
N GLN A 177 8.85 -18.28 -25.06
CA GLN A 177 8.85 -17.08 -25.91
C GLN A 177 10.08 -16.16 -25.74
N ASN A 178 11.27 -16.74 -25.63
CA ASN A 178 12.52 -15.99 -25.61
C ASN A 178 13.09 -15.80 -27.02
N GLY A 179 14.09 -14.94 -27.16
CA GLY A 179 14.98 -14.92 -28.32
C GLY A 179 15.69 -16.28 -28.44
N THR A 180 16.83 -16.44 -27.78
CA THR A 180 17.51 -17.73 -27.61
C THR A 180 17.26 -18.26 -26.21
N ALA A 181 16.81 -19.50 -26.04
CA ALA A 181 16.66 -20.05 -24.68
C ALA A 181 18.03 -20.24 -24.00
N ILE A 182 18.96 -20.92 -24.66
CA ILE A 182 20.32 -21.13 -24.11
C ILE A 182 21.37 -20.68 -25.13
N SER A 183 21.88 -19.47 -24.96
CA SER A 183 23.04 -18.99 -25.72
C SER A 183 24.30 -19.50 -25.05
N ARG A 184 25.17 -20.21 -25.76
CA ARG A 184 26.38 -20.80 -25.19
C ARG A 184 27.57 -20.81 -26.14
N THR A 185 28.76 -20.68 -25.56
CA THR A 185 30.06 -21.03 -26.17
C THR A 185 30.73 -22.19 -25.45
N THR A 186 30.05 -22.79 -24.47
CA THR A 186 30.57 -23.88 -23.64
C THR A 186 30.42 -25.21 -24.37
N THR A 187 31.43 -26.07 -24.26
CA THR A 187 31.48 -27.33 -25.02
C THR A 187 30.72 -28.47 -24.33
N SER A 188 30.48 -28.39 -23.02
CA SER A 188 29.71 -29.35 -22.21
C SER A 188 28.67 -28.66 -21.34
N MET A 189 27.51 -29.29 -21.17
CA MET A 189 26.47 -28.92 -20.22
C MET A 189 25.50 -30.10 -20.02
N THR A 190 24.71 -30.06 -18.94
CA THR A 190 23.57 -30.97 -18.75
C THR A 190 22.29 -30.18 -18.91
N GLY A 191 21.43 -30.57 -19.85
CA GLY A 191 20.14 -29.93 -20.11
C GLY A 191 19.02 -30.97 -20.05
N VAL A 192 18.36 -31.17 -18.91
CA VAL A 192 17.41 -32.30 -18.75
C VAL A 192 16.05 -31.87 -18.22
N ASN A 193 14.98 -32.48 -18.71
CA ASN A 193 13.59 -32.22 -18.27
C ASN A 193 13.14 -30.76 -18.43
N ASN A 194 13.66 -30.05 -19.43
CA ASN A 194 13.25 -28.68 -19.70
C ASN A 194 12.15 -28.62 -20.76
N ILE A 195 11.27 -27.63 -20.67
CA ILE A 195 10.32 -27.29 -21.72
C ILE A 195 10.83 -26.07 -22.49
N PHE A 196 10.98 -26.20 -23.80
CA PHE A 196 11.24 -25.10 -24.73
C PHE A 196 10.00 -24.84 -25.56
N PHE A 197 9.33 -23.71 -25.32
CA PHE A 197 8.10 -23.33 -26.00
C PHE A 197 8.26 -21.96 -26.67
N GLY A 198 8.04 -21.89 -27.99
CA GLY A 198 7.85 -20.59 -28.67
C GLY A 198 9.09 -19.71 -28.76
N ASN A 199 10.29 -20.24 -28.53
CA ASN A 199 11.53 -19.46 -28.60
C ASN A 199 11.94 -19.21 -30.06
N THR A 200 12.67 -18.12 -30.32
CA THR A 200 13.27 -17.90 -31.65
C THR A 200 14.33 -18.96 -31.94
N ALA A 201 15.11 -19.35 -30.93
CA ALA A 201 16.04 -20.47 -30.98
C ALA A 201 16.11 -21.20 -29.63
N VAL A 202 16.25 -22.53 -29.65
CA VAL A 202 16.50 -23.31 -28.43
C VAL A 202 17.91 -23.06 -27.90
N ALA A 203 18.92 -23.12 -28.77
CA ALA A 203 20.30 -22.81 -28.41
C ALA A 203 21.02 -22.03 -29.51
N SER A 204 22.10 -21.32 -29.16
CA SER A 204 22.91 -20.57 -30.14
C SER A 204 23.86 -21.44 -30.97
N ASP A 205 24.07 -22.69 -30.54
CA ASP A 205 24.83 -23.70 -31.28
C ASP A 205 23.93 -24.88 -31.68
N ARG A 206 24.48 -25.80 -32.49
CA ARG A 206 23.77 -27.02 -32.92
C ARG A 206 24.17 -28.26 -32.11
N ASN A 207 24.84 -28.07 -30.98
CA ASN A 207 25.31 -29.18 -30.17
C ASN A 207 24.17 -29.59 -29.22
N SER A 208 23.68 -30.83 -29.34
CA SER A 208 22.68 -31.39 -28.41
C SER A 208 23.33 -32.26 -27.31
N THR A 209 24.66 -32.34 -27.25
CA THR A 209 25.35 -33.17 -26.25
C THR A 209 24.98 -32.72 -24.84
N GLY A 210 24.50 -33.66 -24.04
CA GLY A 210 24.06 -33.45 -22.67
C GLY A 210 22.60 -33.01 -22.52
N PHE A 211 21.88 -32.79 -23.63
CA PHE A 211 20.44 -32.58 -23.64
C PHE A 211 19.70 -33.92 -23.69
N ARG A 212 18.75 -34.14 -22.78
CA ARG A 212 17.93 -35.37 -22.69
C ARG A 212 16.55 -35.06 -22.11
N LYS A 213 15.51 -35.78 -22.54
CA LYS A 213 14.15 -35.70 -21.98
C LYS A 213 13.61 -34.27 -21.90
N ASN A 214 13.91 -33.45 -22.89
CA ASN A 214 13.37 -32.10 -23.01
C ASN A 214 12.14 -32.11 -23.92
N SER A 215 11.22 -31.18 -23.66
CA SER A 215 10.04 -30.95 -24.48
C SER A 215 10.24 -29.76 -25.42
N TYR A 216 9.83 -29.90 -26.67
CA TYR A 216 9.99 -28.86 -27.70
C TYR A 216 8.67 -28.59 -28.41
N HIS A 217 8.21 -27.34 -28.36
CA HIS A 217 6.96 -26.93 -29.01
C HIS A 217 7.05 -25.52 -29.61
N ASN A 218 6.63 -25.36 -30.87
CA ASN A 218 6.54 -24.06 -31.56
C ASN A 218 7.81 -23.17 -31.52
N ASN A 219 9.01 -23.73 -31.36
CA ASN A 219 10.25 -22.96 -31.49
C ASN A 219 10.55 -22.72 -32.98
N LEU A 220 11.09 -21.54 -33.33
CA LEU A 220 11.37 -21.19 -34.74
C LEU A 220 12.62 -21.91 -35.27
N ASP A 221 13.76 -21.76 -34.61
CA ASP A 221 14.97 -22.54 -34.88
C ASP A 221 15.03 -23.75 -33.96
N THR A 222 14.88 -24.90 -34.59
CA THR A 222 14.87 -26.21 -33.98
C THR A 222 16.07 -27.04 -34.45
N SER A 223 17.14 -26.43 -34.95
CA SER A 223 18.32 -27.16 -35.46
C SER A 223 19.07 -27.96 -34.39
N VAL A 224 18.73 -27.77 -33.10
CA VAL A 224 19.17 -28.54 -31.92
C VAL A 224 18.34 -29.82 -31.68
N LEU A 225 17.29 -30.10 -32.48
CA LEU A 225 16.31 -31.22 -32.32
C LEU A 225 16.87 -32.64 -32.56
N ARG A 226 18.01 -32.98 -32.01
CA ARG A 226 18.60 -34.31 -32.21
C ARG A 226 19.01 -34.95 -30.90
N GLU A 227 18.25 -34.74 -29.83
CA GLU A 227 18.22 -35.74 -28.76
C GLU A 227 17.17 -36.80 -29.12
N GLU A 228 17.52 -38.08 -29.02
CA GLU A 228 16.59 -39.18 -29.31
C GLU A 228 15.46 -39.29 -28.27
N THR A 229 15.65 -38.66 -27.10
CA THR A 229 14.74 -38.72 -25.95
C THR A 229 13.78 -37.53 -25.86
N ALA A 230 13.69 -36.72 -26.91
CA ALA A 230 12.84 -35.53 -26.94
C ALA A 230 11.35 -35.90 -26.81
N VAL A 231 10.63 -35.11 -26.00
CA VAL A 231 9.17 -35.16 -25.92
C VAL A 231 8.59 -34.12 -26.87
N ILE A 232 7.72 -34.57 -27.78
CA ILE A 232 7.15 -33.72 -28.84
C ILE A 232 5.65 -33.60 -28.63
N GLY A 233 5.15 -32.37 -28.63
CA GLY A 233 3.74 -32.06 -28.47
C GLY A 233 3.56 -30.74 -27.74
N ASP A 234 2.33 -30.23 -27.69
CA ASP A 234 2.01 -29.06 -26.87
C ASP A 234 2.10 -29.45 -25.39
N PRO A 235 2.92 -28.79 -24.55
CA PRO A 235 2.95 -29.03 -23.11
C PRO A 235 1.62 -28.76 -22.40
N LEU A 236 0.66 -28.10 -23.04
CA LEU A 236 -0.66 -27.77 -22.49
C LEU A 236 -0.54 -27.01 -21.16
N PHE A 237 0.16 -25.88 -21.16
CA PHE A 237 0.24 -25.03 -19.98
C PHE A 237 -1.12 -24.46 -19.58
N VAL A 238 -1.40 -24.36 -18.27
CA VAL A 238 -2.65 -23.83 -17.71
C VAL A 238 -2.94 -22.42 -18.23
N LYS A 239 -2.08 -21.45 -17.88
CA LYS A 239 -2.27 -20.04 -18.23
C LYS A 239 -0.92 -19.28 -18.27
N PRO A 240 -0.09 -19.49 -19.31
CA PRO A 240 1.26 -18.91 -19.36
C PRO A 240 1.26 -17.37 -19.38
N GLY A 241 0.19 -16.73 -19.88
CA GLY A 241 0.03 -15.27 -19.82
C GLY A 241 -0.10 -14.71 -18.40
N SER A 242 -0.46 -15.55 -17.42
CA SER A 242 -0.51 -15.23 -15.99
C SER A 242 0.69 -15.80 -15.20
N ASN A 243 1.72 -16.29 -15.91
CA ASN A 243 2.87 -17.04 -15.38
C ASN A 243 2.51 -18.40 -14.76
N ASP A 244 1.34 -18.96 -15.06
CA ASP A 244 0.97 -20.29 -14.64
C ASP A 244 1.38 -21.32 -15.70
N PHE A 245 2.52 -21.95 -15.46
CA PHE A 245 3.12 -22.97 -16.33
C PHE A 245 2.93 -24.39 -15.78
N HIS A 246 1.95 -24.60 -14.89
CA HIS A 246 1.49 -25.95 -14.58
C HIS A 246 0.89 -26.61 -15.83
N LEU A 247 0.87 -27.95 -15.84
CA LEU A 247 0.40 -28.73 -16.98
C LEU A 247 -1.09 -29.05 -16.84
N LYS A 248 -1.83 -29.04 -17.94
CA LYS A 248 -3.22 -29.54 -18.01
C LYS A 248 -3.24 -31.05 -18.23
N THR A 249 -4.38 -31.66 -17.91
CA THR A 249 -4.65 -33.08 -18.21
C THR A 249 -4.40 -33.38 -19.69
N GLY A 250 -3.69 -34.47 -19.97
CA GLY A 250 -3.35 -34.90 -21.33
C GLY A 250 -2.06 -34.30 -21.89
N SER A 251 -1.31 -33.53 -21.10
CA SER A 251 0.00 -33.03 -21.50
C SER A 251 0.97 -34.19 -21.78
N PRO A 252 1.75 -34.15 -22.87
CA PRO A 252 2.80 -35.12 -23.14
C PRO A 252 3.99 -35.01 -22.17
N CYS A 253 4.07 -33.94 -21.40
CA CYS A 253 5.14 -33.68 -20.44
C CYS A 253 4.89 -34.33 -19.07
N ILE A 254 3.71 -34.88 -18.83
CA ILE A 254 3.36 -35.58 -17.58
C ILE A 254 4.06 -36.94 -17.56
N ASP A 255 4.70 -37.28 -16.44
CA ASP A 255 5.33 -38.58 -16.15
C ASP A 255 6.32 -39.10 -17.21
N THR A 256 7.01 -38.21 -17.93
CA THR A 256 7.88 -38.57 -19.07
C THR A 256 9.35 -38.20 -18.90
N GLY A 257 9.69 -37.48 -17.85
CA GLY A 257 11.04 -37.01 -17.55
C GLY A 257 12.02 -38.11 -17.14
N GLU A 258 13.28 -37.73 -17.02
CA GLU A 258 14.36 -38.54 -16.46
C GLU A 258 14.53 -38.25 -14.97
N ASP A 259 14.61 -39.27 -14.12
CA ASP A 259 15.07 -39.06 -12.75
C ASP A 259 16.58 -38.73 -12.75
N VAL A 260 16.90 -37.46 -12.53
CA VAL A 260 18.27 -36.95 -12.46
C VAL A 260 18.81 -36.88 -11.02
N ALA A 261 18.03 -37.29 -10.02
CA ALA A 261 18.36 -37.23 -8.60
C ALA A 261 18.37 -38.61 -7.89
N GLY A 262 17.91 -39.68 -8.54
CA GLY A 262 17.93 -41.05 -8.02
C GLY A 262 16.93 -41.30 -6.89
N ILE A 263 15.86 -40.50 -6.80
CA ILE A 263 14.85 -40.56 -5.75
C ILE A 263 13.48 -40.40 -6.40
N ASP A 264 12.66 -41.43 -6.21
CA ASP A 264 11.23 -41.52 -6.54
C ASP A 264 10.40 -40.46 -5.78
N LEU A 265 9.51 -39.72 -6.45
CA LEU A 265 8.88 -38.49 -5.95
C LEU A 265 7.36 -38.61 -5.86
N VAL A 266 6.81 -38.03 -4.78
CA VAL A 266 5.41 -37.65 -4.44
C VAL A 266 4.28 -38.64 -4.77
N ASP A 267 4.23 -39.25 -5.95
CA ASP A 267 3.24 -40.24 -6.39
C ASP A 267 3.84 -41.53 -6.98
N SER A 268 5.16 -41.71 -6.88
CA SER A 268 5.91 -42.86 -7.40
C SER A 268 5.96 -42.99 -8.94
N SER A 269 5.74 -41.89 -9.65
CA SER A 269 5.88 -41.81 -11.11
C SER A 269 7.21 -41.18 -11.53
N ALA A 270 7.50 -41.21 -12.85
CA ALA A 270 8.63 -40.46 -13.40
C ALA A 270 8.36 -38.94 -13.27
N PRO A 271 9.39 -38.09 -13.11
CA PRO A 271 9.16 -36.65 -12.96
C PRO A 271 8.51 -36.03 -14.20
N ASP A 272 7.66 -35.02 -14.03
CA ASP A 272 7.18 -34.22 -15.16
C ASP A 272 8.33 -33.37 -15.74
N ILE A 273 8.26 -33.15 -17.04
CA ILE A 273 9.15 -32.23 -17.73
C ILE A 273 8.66 -30.80 -17.46
N GLY A 274 9.55 -29.91 -17.05
CA GLY A 274 9.24 -28.50 -16.76
C GLY A 274 9.47 -28.09 -15.31
N ALA A 275 9.00 -26.89 -14.95
CA ALA A 275 9.31 -26.22 -13.69
C ALA A 275 8.70 -26.90 -12.45
N TYR A 276 7.64 -27.68 -12.63
CA TYR A 276 6.81 -28.20 -11.54
C TYR A 276 6.88 -29.73 -11.37
N GLY A 277 7.78 -30.43 -12.06
CA GLY A 277 7.75 -31.90 -12.09
C GLY A 277 8.80 -32.62 -11.26
N SER A 278 9.39 -32.04 -10.21
CA SER A 278 10.54 -32.64 -9.51
C SER A 278 10.53 -32.47 -7.99
N LEU A 279 11.49 -33.07 -7.27
CA LEU A 279 11.57 -33.08 -5.79
C LEU A 279 11.62 -31.67 -5.20
N ASN A 280 12.16 -30.75 -5.98
CA ASN A 280 12.34 -29.36 -5.63
C ASN A 280 11.28 -28.47 -6.30
N MET A 281 10.14 -29.02 -6.74
CA MET A 281 8.99 -28.27 -7.25
C MET A 281 8.29 -27.50 -6.13
N ASP A 282 7.38 -26.61 -6.53
CA ASP A 282 6.42 -26.05 -5.61
C ASP A 282 5.46 -27.13 -5.13
N THR A 283 5.37 -27.28 -3.82
CA THR A 283 4.51 -28.27 -3.18
C THR A 283 3.09 -27.75 -3.00
N VAL A 284 2.74 -26.60 -3.59
CA VAL A 284 1.43 -25.98 -3.43
C VAL A 284 0.88 -25.60 -4.81
N PRO A 285 -0.43 -25.75 -5.04
CA PRO A 285 -1.06 -25.33 -6.28
C PRO A 285 -1.00 -23.82 -6.49
N PHE A 286 -1.07 -23.43 -7.77
CA PHE A 286 -1.34 -22.04 -8.10
C PHE A 286 -2.71 -21.61 -7.56
N PHE A 287 -2.81 -20.40 -7.03
CA PHE A 287 -4.05 -19.90 -6.45
C PHE A 287 -5.12 -19.67 -7.54
N VAL A 288 -6.39 -19.81 -7.16
CA VAL A 288 -7.51 -19.58 -8.10
C VAL A 288 -7.67 -18.10 -8.42
N SER A 289 -8.20 -17.82 -9.61
CA SER A 289 -8.43 -16.45 -10.08
C SER A 289 -9.91 -16.14 -10.25
N ASN A 290 -10.26 -14.85 -10.36
CA ASN A 290 -11.61 -14.38 -10.66
C ASN A 290 -12.70 -14.85 -9.66
N LEU A 291 -12.34 -14.98 -8.38
CA LEU A 291 -13.32 -15.17 -7.31
C LEU A 291 -14.28 -13.98 -7.29
N ARG A 292 -15.57 -14.26 -7.37
CA ARG A 292 -16.63 -13.26 -7.41
C ARG A 292 -17.89 -13.75 -6.71
N VAL A 293 -18.69 -12.81 -6.22
CA VAL A 293 -20.04 -13.09 -5.72
C VAL A 293 -21.01 -13.03 -6.90
N THR A 294 -21.81 -14.08 -7.09
CA THR A 294 -22.77 -14.15 -8.22
C THR A 294 -24.22 -14.04 -7.77
N ALA A 295 -24.53 -14.40 -6.53
CA ALA A 295 -25.83 -14.18 -5.91
C ALA A 295 -25.69 -14.00 -4.40
N TYR A 296 -26.65 -13.32 -3.78
CA TYR A 296 -26.73 -13.22 -2.33
C TYR A 296 -28.17 -12.97 -1.87
N THR A 297 -28.46 -13.38 -0.64
CA THR A 297 -29.71 -13.08 0.08
C THR A 297 -29.39 -12.46 1.44
N ALA A 298 -30.37 -12.35 2.33
CA ALA A 298 -30.11 -11.92 3.70
C ALA A 298 -29.21 -12.89 4.49
N THR A 299 -29.16 -14.17 4.12
CA THR A 299 -28.48 -15.22 4.90
C THR A 299 -27.60 -16.15 4.07
N THR A 300 -27.46 -15.89 2.77
CA THR A 300 -26.66 -16.70 1.85
C THR A 300 -25.81 -15.83 0.92
N ILE A 301 -24.64 -16.32 0.55
CA ILE A 301 -23.78 -15.76 -0.50
C ILE A 301 -23.35 -16.91 -1.41
N THR A 302 -23.56 -16.78 -2.71
CA THR A 302 -23.04 -17.69 -3.72
C THR A 302 -21.81 -17.06 -4.37
N VAL A 303 -20.71 -17.81 -4.37
CA VAL A 303 -19.45 -17.40 -4.99
C VAL A 303 -19.06 -18.35 -6.12
N GLU A 304 -18.40 -17.80 -7.13
CA GLU A 304 -17.83 -18.55 -8.25
C GLU A 304 -16.38 -18.10 -8.49
N TRP A 305 -15.53 -19.01 -8.95
CA TRP A 305 -14.16 -18.72 -9.35
C TRP A 305 -13.80 -19.42 -10.67
N ASP A 306 -12.72 -18.99 -11.31
CA ASP A 306 -12.20 -19.72 -12.48
C ASP A 306 -11.52 -21.00 -11.99
N ALA A 307 -11.82 -22.13 -12.65
CA ALA A 307 -11.18 -23.41 -12.37
C ALA A 307 -9.65 -23.30 -12.46
N ASN A 308 -8.94 -23.91 -11.51
CA ASN A 308 -7.54 -24.23 -11.71
C ASN A 308 -7.46 -25.48 -12.60
N GLU A 309 -6.96 -25.32 -13.83
CA GLU A 309 -6.91 -26.41 -14.82
C GLU A 309 -5.66 -27.28 -14.71
N CYS A 310 -4.85 -27.12 -13.65
CA CYS A 310 -3.73 -28.01 -13.38
C CYS A 310 -4.25 -29.45 -13.17
N TYR A 311 -3.60 -30.42 -13.81
CA TYR A 311 -4.06 -31.82 -13.79
C TYR A 311 -4.04 -32.47 -12.40
N GLN A 312 -3.32 -31.87 -11.44
CA GLN A 312 -3.15 -32.36 -10.08
C GLN A 312 -4.20 -31.80 -9.10
N ILE A 313 -5.11 -30.91 -9.53
CA ILE A 313 -6.08 -30.28 -8.64
C ILE A 313 -7.15 -31.29 -8.22
N ASP A 314 -7.28 -31.51 -6.91
CA ASP A 314 -8.25 -32.44 -6.33
C ASP A 314 -9.49 -31.74 -5.76
N GLY A 315 -9.41 -30.43 -5.48
CA GLY A 315 -10.54 -29.64 -5.00
C GLY A 315 -10.16 -28.27 -4.43
N TYR A 316 -11.12 -27.65 -3.74
CA TYR A 316 -11.04 -26.28 -3.25
C TYR A 316 -11.56 -26.16 -1.81
N GLN A 317 -11.00 -25.21 -1.08
CA GLN A 317 -11.49 -24.79 0.22
C GLN A 317 -11.98 -23.35 0.17
N VAL A 318 -13.25 -23.15 0.50
CA VAL A 318 -13.89 -21.83 0.57
C VAL A 318 -13.86 -21.34 2.01
N PHE A 319 -13.10 -20.28 2.23
CA PHE A 319 -12.95 -19.60 3.51
C PHE A 319 -13.81 -18.35 3.54
N TYR A 320 -14.48 -18.09 4.65
CA TYR A 320 -15.26 -16.88 4.83
C TYR A 320 -15.25 -16.37 6.26
N GLY A 321 -15.47 -15.07 6.42
CA GLY A 321 -15.49 -14.39 7.72
C GLY A 321 -15.98 -12.95 7.62
N GLN A 322 -16.22 -12.31 8.76
CA GLN A 322 -16.69 -10.91 8.81
C GLN A 322 -15.55 -9.87 8.87
N SER A 323 -14.30 -10.34 8.83
CA SER A 323 -13.11 -9.52 8.81
C SER A 323 -12.16 -10.03 7.72
N SER A 324 -11.59 -9.11 6.94
CA SER A 324 -10.64 -9.46 5.88
C SER A 324 -9.48 -10.29 6.43
N ARG A 325 -9.14 -11.37 5.72
CA ARG A 325 -8.09 -12.34 6.05
C ARG A 325 -8.23 -13.03 7.41
N SER A 326 -9.43 -13.02 8.00
CA SER A 326 -9.73 -13.72 9.25
C SER A 326 -11.00 -14.56 9.05
N TYR A 327 -10.80 -15.86 8.84
CA TYR A 327 -11.85 -16.78 8.42
C TYR A 327 -12.11 -17.86 9.46
N GLY A 328 -13.32 -18.44 9.39
CA GLY A 328 -13.66 -19.66 10.12
C GLY A 328 -13.09 -20.93 9.49
N ALA A 329 -13.65 -22.08 9.88
CA ALA A 329 -13.37 -23.34 9.21
C ALA A 329 -13.84 -23.27 7.74
N PRO A 330 -13.05 -23.81 6.78
CA PRO A 330 -13.42 -23.78 5.38
C PRO A 330 -14.56 -24.76 5.07
N ILE A 331 -15.26 -24.46 3.97
CA ILE A 331 -16.13 -25.42 3.28
C ILE A 331 -15.28 -26.10 2.21
N ASP A 332 -15.27 -27.43 2.20
CA ASP A 332 -14.59 -28.22 1.18
C ASP A 332 -15.51 -28.39 -0.03
N SER A 333 -15.02 -28.06 -1.22
CA SER A 333 -15.78 -28.02 -2.45
C SER A 333 -15.02 -28.67 -3.59
N ALA A 334 -15.70 -29.55 -4.33
CA ALA A 334 -15.16 -30.20 -5.53
C ALA A 334 -15.49 -29.43 -6.83
N ASP A 335 -16.29 -28.37 -6.73
CA ASP A 335 -16.74 -27.56 -7.87
C ASP A 335 -16.11 -26.16 -7.80
N THR A 336 -16.43 -25.31 -8.77
CA THR A 336 -15.96 -23.92 -8.90
C THR A 336 -17.00 -22.89 -8.48
N ILE A 337 -18.04 -23.37 -7.80
CA ILE A 337 -19.16 -22.60 -7.26
C ILE A 337 -19.48 -23.12 -5.87
N GLU A 338 -19.76 -22.22 -4.93
CA GLU A 338 -20.16 -22.59 -3.57
C GLU A 338 -21.23 -21.64 -3.03
N GLU A 339 -22.27 -22.21 -2.40
CA GLU A 339 -23.27 -21.44 -1.66
C GLU A 339 -22.96 -21.49 -0.17
N ILE A 340 -22.55 -20.34 0.37
CA ILE A 340 -22.31 -20.17 1.80
C ILE A 340 -23.64 -19.80 2.47
N ALA A 341 -24.15 -20.66 3.33
CA ALA A 341 -25.42 -20.48 4.02
C ALA A 341 -25.27 -20.20 5.53
N GLY A 342 -26.37 -19.78 6.17
CA GLY A 342 -26.42 -19.56 7.62
C GLY A 342 -25.71 -18.29 8.08
N LEU A 343 -25.57 -17.30 7.20
CA LEU A 343 -24.89 -16.05 7.49
C LEU A 343 -25.76 -15.11 8.33
N SER A 344 -25.10 -14.28 9.15
CA SER A 344 -25.78 -13.27 9.97
C SER A 344 -26.11 -12.03 9.15
N SER A 345 -27.40 -11.68 9.07
CA SER A 345 -27.88 -10.46 8.43
C SER A 345 -27.79 -9.22 9.35
N THR A 346 -27.19 -9.36 10.53
CA THR A 346 -27.09 -8.29 11.54
C THR A 346 -25.66 -8.17 12.04
N ALA A 347 -25.16 -6.93 12.08
CA ALA A 347 -23.90 -6.58 12.72
C ALA A 347 -24.17 -5.97 14.10
N PRO A 348 -23.26 -6.15 15.08
CA PRO A 348 -23.33 -5.44 16.36
C PRO A 348 -23.36 -3.92 16.13
N ALA A 349 -24.13 -3.20 16.95
CA ALA A 349 -24.16 -1.75 16.87
C ALA A 349 -22.78 -1.17 17.23
N PRO A 350 -22.27 -0.16 16.49
CA PRO A 350 -21.05 0.54 16.86
C PRO A 350 -21.12 1.06 18.29
N THR A 351 -20.03 0.89 19.04
CA THR A 351 -19.96 1.30 20.45
C THR A 351 -19.26 2.65 20.58
N GLY A 352 -19.99 3.66 21.06
CA GLY A 352 -19.53 5.05 21.17
C GLY A 352 -20.21 5.96 20.16
N LYS A 353 -19.73 7.20 20.09
CA LYS A 353 -20.16 8.22 19.13
C LYS A 353 -18.94 9.03 18.66
N PRO A 354 -18.94 9.57 17.44
CA PRO A 354 -17.93 10.53 17.03
C PRO A 354 -18.26 11.92 17.63
N ASP A 355 -17.24 12.72 17.97
CA ASP A 355 -17.44 14.13 18.27
C ASP A 355 -17.29 14.96 16.99
N LEU A 356 -18.37 15.65 16.62
CA LEU A 356 -18.46 16.48 15.42
C LEU A 356 -18.01 17.90 15.74
N TYR A 357 -16.99 18.38 15.05
CA TYR A 357 -16.47 19.73 15.24
C TYR A 357 -17.34 20.78 14.55
N GLN A 358 -17.18 22.04 14.96
CA GLN A 358 -17.86 23.15 14.32
C GLN A 358 -17.51 23.21 12.82
N PRO A 359 -18.51 23.20 11.92
CA PRO A 359 -18.26 23.18 10.48
C PRO A 359 -17.49 24.41 10.01
N THR A 360 -16.71 24.25 8.95
CA THR A 360 -16.28 25.40 8.15
C THR A 360 -17.22 25.55 6.96
N TYR A 361 -17.37 26.76 6.44
CA TYR A 361 -18.33 27.05 5.38
C TYR A 361 -17.66 27.74 4.19
N GLY A 362 -18.34 27.70 3.06
CA GLY A 362 -18.04 28.52 1.91
C GLY A 362 -19.27 28.66 1.01
N ASN A 363 -19.05 29.11 -0.22
CA ASN A 363 -20.15 29.38 -1.14
C ASN A 363 -20.90 28.08 -1.46
N THR A 364 -22.12 27.93 -0.96
CA THR A 364 -23.01 26.77 -1.14
C THR A 364 -22.52 25.44 -0.56
N PHE A 365 -21.57 25.46 0.39
CA PHE A 365 -21.08 24.24 1.03
C PHE A 365 -20.74 24.41 2.52
N LEU A 366 -20.78 23.29 3.25
CA LEU A 366 -20.24 23.11 4.60
C LEU A 366 -19.26 21.94 4.62
N ASN A 367 -18.09 22.12 5.24
CA ASN A 367 -17.16 21.04 5.52
C ASN A 367 -17.37 20.56 6.95
N LEU A 368 -17.76 19.30 7.09
CA LEU A 368 -17.90 18.61 8.36
C LEU A 368 -16.62 17.84 8.65
N LEU A 369 -16.15 17.93 9.89
CA LEU A 369 -14.97 17.24 10.40
C LEU A 369 -15.31 16.64 11.76
N TRP A 370 -14.92 15.39 11.99
CA TRP A 370 -15.04 14.73 13.28
C TRP A 370 -13.76 14.00 13.65
N ASP A 371 -13.75 13.38 14.84
CA ASP A 371 -12.57 12.68 15.36
C ASP A 371 -11.93 11.72 14.34
N THR A 372 -10.60 11.72 14.31
CA THR A 372 -9.82 10.83 13.44
C THR A 372 -9.74 9.39 13.95
N SER A 373 -10.14 9.16 15.20
CA SER A 373 -10.19 7.83 15.79
C SER A 373 -11.53 7.17 15.44
N PRO A 374 -11.54 6.04 14.72
CA PRO A 374 -12.78 5.41 14.31
C PRO A 374 -13.58 4.90 15.52
N VAL A 375 -14.90 5.02 15.45
CA VAL A 375 -15.82 4.45 16.45
C VAL A 375 -15.73 2.92 16.37
N ALA A 376 -15.54 2.26 17.52
CA ALA A 376 -15.35 0.82 17.55
C ALA A 376 -16.54 0.08 16.92
N GLY A 377 -16.25 -0.73 15.89
CA GLY A 377 -17.26 -1.49 15.14
C GLY A 377 -18.01 -0.71 14.08
N ALA A 378 -17.72 0.57 13.85
CA ALA A 378 -18.30 1.32 12.73
C ALA A 378 -17.64 0.91 11.41
N THR A 379 -18.47 0.60 10.40
CA THR A 379 -18.02 0.35 9.03
C THR A 379 -17.92 1.66 8.26
N TRP A 380 -18.92 2.54 8.44
CA TRP A 380 -19.04 3.83 7.76
C TRP A 380 -19.79 4.84 8.64
N TYR A 381 -19.90 6.07 8.16
CA TYR A 381 -20.68 7.13 8.81
C TYR A 381 -21.79 7.64 7.88
N GLU A 382 -22.98 7.84 8.44
CA GLU A 382 -24.09 8.50 7.77
C GLU A 382 -24.21 9.93 8.31
N VAL A 383 -24.02 10.92 7.44
CA VAL A 383 -24.27 12.32 7.76
C VAL A 383 -25.75 12.59 7.53
N ARG A 384 -26.40 13.13 8.56
CA ARG A 384 -27.81 13.54 8.50
C ARG A 384 -27.89 15.04 8.72
N TYR A 385 -28.53 15.76 7.81
CA TYR A 385 -28.63 17.22 7.91
C TYR A 385 -29.99 17.74 7.45
N ASP A 386 -30.38 18.89 8.00
CA ASP A 386 -31.62 19.60 7.63
C ASP A 386 -31.52 21.09 8.00
N THR A 387 -32.48 21.89 7.57
CA THR A 387 -32.69 23.28 8.00
C THR A 387 -33.39 23.39 9.35
N VAL A 388 -33.84 22.27 9.91
CA VAL A 388 -34.51 22.17 11.21
C VAL A 388 -33.68 21.29 12.15
N SER A 389 -33.33 21.83 13.32
CA SER A 389 -32.67 21.08 14.40
C SER A 389 -33.50 19.88 14.82
N GLY A 390 -32.86 18.71 14.97
CA GLY A 390 -33.54 17.47 15.38
C GLY A 390 -34.63 16.99 14.41
N SER A 391 -34.52 17.29 13.11
CA SER A 391 -35.48 16.85 12.09
C SER A 391 -35.74 15.34 12.16
N ALA A 392 -37.02 14.96 12.07
CA ALA A 392 -37.44 13.57 12.01
C ALA A 392 -37.19 12.92 10.64
N THR A 393 -36.99 13.75 9.61
CA THR A 393 -36.76 13.30 8.22
C THR A 393 -35.60 14.10 7.59
N PRO A 394 -34.38 13.98 8.15
CA PRO A 394 -33.23 14.70 7.63
C PRO A 394 -32.80 14.15 6.27
N ILE A 395 -32.10 14.96 5.49
CA ILE A 395 -31.39 14.50 4.30
C ILE A 395 -30.20 13.66 4.77
N THR A 396 -30.02 12.48 4.17
CA THR A 396 -28.95 11.54 4.53
C THR A 396 -27.95 11.36 3.39
N VAL A 397 -26.66 11.38 3.73
CA VAL A 397 -25.56 11.10 2.81
C VAL A 397 -24.54 10.20 3.50
N ILE A 398 -23.91 9.30 2.75
CA ILE A 398 -22.90 8.37 3.26
C ILE A 398 -21.53 9.03 3.14
N SER A 399 -20.74 8.95 4.21
CA SER A 399 -19.33 9.30 4.17
C SER A 399 -18.46 8.06 4.09
N GLU A 400 -17.70 7.95 3.00
CA GLU A 400 -16.65 6.94 2.80
C GLU A 400 -15.30 7.35 3.42
N ASN A 401 -15.20 8.57 3.95
CA ASN A 401 -14.06 8.99 4.74
C ASN A 401 -14.39 8.87 6.22
N LEU A 402 -13.40 8.43 7.01
CA LEU A 402 -13.60 8.13 8.43
C LEU A 402 -13.71 9.38 9.31
N ASN A 403 -13.46 10.59 8.79
CA ASN A 403 -13.33 11.80 9.62
C ASN A 403 -13.76 13.12 8.95
N ASP A 404 -14.22 13.10 7.69
CA ASP A 404 -14.69 14.30 7.01
C ASP A 404 -15.82 14.04 6.01
N HIS A 405 -16.61 15.08 5.72
CA HIS A 405 -17.57 15.08 4.63
C HIS A 405 -17.88 16.52 4.20
N GLN A 406 -18.00 16.78 2.90
CA GLN A 406 -18.41 18.08 2.37
C GLN A 406 -19.87 18.03 1.90
N LEU A 407 -20.73 18.80 2.58
CA LEU A 407 -22.09 19.06 2.12
C LEU A 407 -22.05 20.15 1.04
N ILE A 408 -22.60 19.87 -0.14
CA ILE A 408 -22.60 20.78 -1.29
C ILE A 408 -24.03 21.12 -1.73
N ASN A 409 -24.16 22.08 -2.68
CA ASN A 409 -25.45 22.54 -3.21
C ASN A 409 -26.40 23.09 -2.13
N LEU A 410 -25.83 23.67 -1.08
CA LEU A 410 -26.58 24.30 0.01
C LEU A 410 -26.96 25.74 -0.35
N THR A 411 -28.01 26.27 0.26
CA THR A 411 -28.44 27.65 0.03
C THR A 411 -27.71 28.59 0.98
N ASN A 412 -27.00 29.58 0.44
CA ASN A 412 -26.32 30.59 1.27
C ASN A 412 -27.31 31.36 2.15
N GLY A 413 -26.87 31.71 3.36
CA GLY A 413 -27.70 32.39 4.37
C GLY A 413 -28.77 31.50 5.02
N THR A 414 -28.90 30.24 4.60
CA THR A 414 -29.77 29.26 5.24
C THR A 414 -28.98 28.48 6.28
N ARG A 415 -29.49 28.39 7.50
CA ARG A 415 -28.85 27.60 8.57
C ARG A 415 -29.17 26.12 8.39
N TYR A 416 -28.14 25.29 8.47
CA TYR A 416 -28.24 23.84 8.44
C TYR A 416 -27.74 23.26 9.76
N TYR A 417 -28.41 22.21 10.22
CA TYR A 417 -28.07 21.40 11.38
C TYR A 417 -27.60 20.05 10.87
N ALA A 418 -26.51 19.52 11.41
CA ALA A 418 -25.94 18.25 10.99
C ALA A 418 -25.56 17.38 12.19
N VAL A 419 -25.78 16.08 12.04
CA VAL A 419 -25.29 15.02 12.93
C VAL A 419 -24.59 13.95 12.08
N VAL A 420 -23.63 13.27 12.69
CA VAL A 420 -22.93 12.13 12.08
C VAL A 420 -23.26 10.88 12.88
N VAL A 421 -23.73 9.84 12.20
CA VAL A 421 -24.18 8.59 12.84
C VAL A 421 -23.29 7.44 12.35
N PRO A 422 -22.49 6.82 13.23
CA PRO A 422 -21.77 5.61 12.86
C PRO A 422 -22.76 4.47 12.62
N TYR A 423 -22.49 3.62 11.64
CA TYR A 423 -23.26 2.39 11.46
C TYR A 423 -22.34 1.21 11.10
N ALA A 424 -22.82 0.02 11.40
CA ALA A 424 -22.19 -1.24 11.01
C ALA A 424 -23.07 -1.97 10.00
N GLU A 425 -22.43 -2.57 9.00
CA GLU A 425 -23.08 -3.48 8.06
C GLU A 425 -22.38 -4.86 8.14
N PRO A 426 -23.13 -5.98 8.01
CA PRO A 426 -22.53 -7.30 7.95
C PRO A 426 -21.83 -7.48 6.60
N THR A 427 -20.54 -7.19 6.57
CA THR A 427 -19.69 -7.48 5.43
C THR A 427 -19.05 -8.83 5.62
N TYR A 428 -19.22 -9.72 4.65
CA TYR A 428 -18.50 -10.98 4.58
C TYR A 428 -17.38 -10.88 3.54
N TYR A 429 -16.22 -11.42 3.90
CA TYR A 429 -15.08 -11.60 3.02
C TYR A 429 -14.93 -13.10 2.76
N VAL A 430 -14.72 -13.45 1.50
CA VAL A 430 -14.59 -14.83 1.03
C VAL A 430 -13.28 -14.96 0.27
N ALA A 431 -12.54 -16.03 0.52
CA ALA A 431 -11.34 -16.39 -0.22
C ALA A 431 -11.33 -17.90 -0.48
N VAL A 432 -10.66 -18.32 -1.54
CA VAL A 432 -10.58 -19.73 -1.94
C VAL A 432 -9.13 -20.17 -2.02
N LYS A 433 -8.86 -21.40 -1.59
CA LYS A 433 -7.61 -22.11 -1.84
C LYS A 433 -7.87 -23.37 -2.65
N ALA A 434 -6.97 -23.70 -3.56
CA ALA A 434 -6.94 -25.02 -4.20
C ALA A 434 -6.02 -25.96 -3.40
N TYR A 435 -6.21 -27.27 -3.54
CA TYR A 435 -5.32 -28.27 -2.93
C TYR A 435 -4.98 -29.43 -3.87
N TYR A 436 -3.86 -30.09 -3.54
CA TYR A 436 -3.46 -31.38 -4.09
C TYR A 436 -3.69 -32.50 -3.04
N GLY A 437 -4.11 -33.67 -3.50
CA GLY A 437 -4.39 -34.88 -2.74
C GLY A 437 -5.59 -34.77 -1.80
N SER A 438 -5.45 -34.06 -0.69
CA SER A 438 -6.50 -33.95 0.33
C SER A 438 -6.66 -32.51 0.83
N PRO A 439 -7.84 -32.14 1.37
CA PRO A 439 -8.10 -30.79 1.86
C PRO A 439 -7.17 -30.32 2.99
N ALA A 440 -6.42 -31.23 3.63
CA ALA A 440 -5.45 -30.92 4.68
C ALA A 440 -4.00 -30.88 4.18
N ALA A 441 -3.75 -31.20 2.92
CA ALA A 441 -2.43 -31.29 2.31
C ALA A 441 -2.25 -30.20 1.23
N TYR A 442 -1.03 -29.68 1.09
CA TYR A 442 -0.59 -28.89 -0.07
C TYR A 442 -1.59 -27.84 -0.57
N LEU A 443 -1.82 -26.80 0.23
CA LEU A 443 -2.78 -25.73 -0.06
C LEU A 443 -2.13 -24.55 -0.77
N SER A 444 -2.81 -24.01 -1.78
CA SER A 444 -2.39 -22.78 -2.44
C SER A 444 -2.38 -21.58 -1.48
N GLU A 445 -1.79 -20.47 -1.93
CA GLU A 445 -2.11 -19.17 -1.34
C GLU A 445 -3.60 -18.84 -1.51
N TYR A 446 -4.10 -17.92 -0.69
CA TYR A 446 -5.47 -17.43 -0.83
C TYR A 446 -5.64 -16.71 -2.17
N SER A 447 -6.80 -16.92 -2.81
CA SER A 447 -7.27 -16.03 -3.87
C SER A 447 -7.37 -14.59 -3.38
N ASN A 448 -7.53 -13.65 -4.31
CA ASN A 448 -8.04 -12.33 -3.94
C ASN A 448 -9.41 -12.49 -3.26
N GLU A 449 -9.64 -11.70 -2.21
CA GLU A 449 -10.91 -11.72 -1.47
C GLU A 449 -12.04 -11.15 -2.33
N ALA A 450 -13.17 -11.84 -2.37
CA ALA A 450 -14.45 -11.24 -2.71
C ALA A 450 -15.11 -10.75 -1.42
N SER A 451 -15.88 -9.67 -1.48
CA SER A 451 -16.64 -9.19 -0.32
C SER A 451 -18.08 -8.87 -0.71
N GLN A 452 -18.98 -9.09 0.24
CA GLN A 452 -20.40 -8.79 0.06
C GLN A 452 -21.01 -8.32 1.38
N VAL A 453 -21.73 -7.20 1.31
CA VAL A 453 -22.60 -6.76 2.39
C VAL A 453 -23.93 -7.51 2.29
N ILE A 454 -24.37 -8.14 3.39
CA ILE A 454 -25.68 -8.77 3.49
C ILE A 454 -26.46 -8.18 4.65
N GLY A 455 -27.78 -8.01 4.51
CA GLY A 455 -28.62 -7.50 5.59
C GLY A 455 -28.69 -5.97 5.70
N ASN A 456 -29.11 -5.48 6.86
CA ASN A 456 -29.44 -4.07 7.10
C ASN A 456 -28.37 -3.35 7.91
N LYS A 457 -28.32 -2.02 7.78
CA LYS A 457 -27.51 -1.13 8.63
C LYS A 457 -27.93 -1.20 10.09
N THR A 458 -26.98 -1.43 10.98
CA THR A 458 -27.16 -1.25 12.42
C THR A 458 -26.52 0.07 12.85
N TYR A 459 -27.34 1.05 13.24
CA TYR A 459 -26.85 2.37 13.66
C TYR A 459 -26.37 2.38 15.11
N GLY A 460 -25.27 3.08 15.36
CA GLY A 460 -24.75 3.40 16.68
C GLY A 460 -25.32 4.71 17.23
N THR A 461 -24.64 5.29 18.23
CA THR A 461 -25.08 6.55 18.84
C THR A 461 -24.66 7.73 17.95
N PRO A 462 -25.58 8.65 17.59
CA PRO A 462 -25.24 9.87 16.85
C PRO A 462 -24.23 10.77 17.58
N SER A 463 -23.49 11.58 16.81
CA SER A 463 -22.65 12.66 17.32
C SER A 463 -23.45 13.72 18.07
N ASN A 464 -22.75 14.72 18.63
CA ASN A 464 -23.38 16.01 18.89
C ASN A 464 -23.91 16.63 17.59
N GLU A 465 -25.02 17.37 17.67
CA GLU A 465 -25.52 18.20 16.59
C GLU A 465 -24.68 19.48 16.50
N VAL A 466 -24.35 19.89 15.28
CA VAL A 466 -23.70 21.16 14.97
C VAL A 466 -24.55 21.93 13.97
N ASP A 467 -24.41 23.25 13.96
CA ASP A 467 -25.11 24.09 13.00
C ASP A 467 -24.19 25.14 12.38
N GLU A 468 -24.42 25.43 11.10
CA GLU A 468 -23.75 26.51 10.38
C GLU A 468 -24.60 26.96 9.17
N TYR A 469 -24.35 28.16 8.65
CA TYR A 469 -24.95 28.63 7.40
C TYR A 469 -23.86 28.84 6.33
N PRO A 470 -24.00 28.23 5.13
CA PRO A 470 -23.14 28.55 4.00
C PRO A 470 -23.22 30.04 3.70
N ASP A 471 -22.09 30.62 3.31
CA ASP A 471 -22.05 32.01 2.87
C ASP A 471 -21.07 32.17 1.71
N LEU A 472 -21.40 33.08 0.81
CA LEU A 472 -20.52 33.46 -0.28
C LEU A 472 -19.35 34.23 0.33
N ILE A 473 -18.19 33.59 0.36
CA ILE A 473 -16.92 34.27 0.66
C ILE A 473 -16.59 35.12 -0.57
N GLU A 474 -17.17 36.32 -0.68
CA GLU A 474 -16.79 37.28 -1.72
C GLU A 474 -15.41 37.88 -1.38
N PRO A 475 -14.37 37.61 -2.17
CA PRO A 475 -13.19 38.46 -2.12
C PRO A 475 -13.59 39.88 -2.51
N TYR A 476 -13.30 40.86 -1.63
CA TYR A 476 -13.60 42.27 -1.85
C TYR A 476 -13.13 42.73 -3.25
N PRO A 477 -14.05 43.18 -4.14
CA PRO A 477 -14.54 44.57 -4.13
C PRO A 477 -16.05 44.79 -4.43
N GLY A 478 -16.94 43.82 -4.19
CA GLY A 478 -18.33 43.83 -4.70
C GLY A 478 -19.44 44.57 -3.95
N LEU A 479 -19.20 45.32 -2.85
CA LEU A 479 -20.29 45.94 -2.08
C LEU A 479 -20.76 47.27 -2.72
N PRO A 480 -22.00 47.40 -3.23
CA PRO A 480 -22.52 48.67 -3.75
C PRO A 480 -22.70 49.65 -2.59
N ASN A 481 -21.91 50.74 -2.55
CA ASN A 481 -22.07 52.01 -1.81
C ASN A 481 -22.74 52.06 -0.40
N GLU A 482 -22.88 50.94 0.32
CA GLU A 482 -23.72 50.86 1.54
C GLU A 482 -23.03 50.17 2.73
N GLY A 483 -21.69 50.02 2.72
CA GLY A 483 -20.94 49.21 3.70
C GLY A 483 -19.92 49.94 4.58
N CYS A 484 -19.58 49.35 5.74
CA CYS A 484 -18.40 49.72 6.53
C CYS A 484 -17.12 49.07 5.95
N PHE A 485 -16.66 49.53 4.80
CA PHE A 485 -15.59 48.94 3.97
C PHE A 485 -14.34 48.51 4.76
N ILE A 486 -13.78 49.41 5.57
CA ILE A 486 -12.55 49.15 6.34
C ILE A 486 -12.82 48.09 7.43
N ALA A 487 -13.98 48.15 8.09
CA ALA A 487 -14.35 47.18 9.11
C ALA A 487 -14.56 45.78 8.48
N THR A 488 -15.24 45.69 7.34
CA THR A 488 -15.40 44.44 6.60
C THR A 488 -14.06 43.86 6.16
N ALA A 489 -13.14 44.68 5.62
CA ALA A 489 -11.79 44.23 5.28
C ALA A 489 -10.98 43.74 6.50
N THR A 490 -11.21 44.35 7.67
CA THR A 490 -10.54 44.04 8.94
C THR A 490 -11.05 42.74 9.58
N TYR A 491 -12.38 42.55 9.59
CA TYR A 491 -13.05 41.43 10.25
C TYR A 491 -13.32 40.24 9.32
N GLY A 492 -13.18 40.45 8.01
CA GLY A 492 -13.13 39.39 6.99
C GLY A 492 -14.43 39.15 6.25
N TYR A 493 -15.59 39.48 6.85
CA TYR A 493 -16.91 39.21 6.27
C TYR A 493 -17.94 40.28 6.66
N TYR A 494 -19.03 40.37 5.89
CA TYR A 494 -20.02 41.46 5.99
C TYR A 494 -20.91 41.36 7.24
N SER A 495 -21.25 40.15 7.66
CA SER A 495 -22.11 39.86 8.82
C SER A 495 -21.36 39.85 10.16
N ALA A 496 -20.06 40.19 10.18
CA ALA A 496 -19.26 40.20 11.41
C ALA A 496 -19.92 41.06 12.50
N PRO A 497 -20.06 40.57 13.75
CA PRO A 497 -20.78 41.31 14.81
C PRO A 497 -20.29 42.75 15.01
N GLN A 498 -18.97 42.96 14.92
CA GLN A 498 -18.36 44.29 15.04
C GLN A 498 -18.72 45.21 13.87
N VAL A 499 -18.85 44.66 12.66
CA VAL A 499 -19.27 45.38 11.46
C VAL A 499 -20.75 45.76 11.58
N GLN A 500 -21.60 44.85 12.05
CA GLN A 500 -23.03 45.10 12.25
C GLN A 500 -23.28 46.23 13.27
N VAL A 501 -22.58 46.23 14.41
CA VAL A 501 -22.70 47.27 15.43
C VAL A 501 -22.31 48.65 14.91
N LEU A 502 -21.25 48.76 14.09
CA LEU A 502 -20.84 50.02 13.47
C LEU A 502 -21.86 50.52 12.44
N ARG A 503 -22.50 49.60 11.71
CA ARG A 503 -23.58 49.93 10.75
C ARG A 503 -24.82 50.44 11.48
N ASP A 504 -25.25 49.77 12.54
CA ASP A 504 -26.36 50.22 13.40
C ASP A 504 -26.10 51.64 13.93
N PHE A 505 -24.86 51.93 14.33
CA PHE A 505 -24.47 53.25 14.81
C PHE A 505 -24.51 54.32 13.70
N ARG A 506 -24.00 53.98 12.51
CA ARG A 506 -24.09 54.84 11.32
C ARG A 506 -25.55 55.21 11.03
N ASP A 507 -26.43 54.22 11.00
CA ASP A 507 -27.80 54.39 10.56
C ASP A 507 -28.65 55.13 11.59
N ARG A 508 -28.49 54.83 12.89
CA ARG A 508 -29.29 55.44 13.95
C ARG A 508 -28.77 56.78 14.46
N TYR A 509 -27.47 57.04 14.37
CA TYR A 509 -26.85 58.21 14.99
C TYR A 509 -26.10 59.13 14.01
N LEU A 510 -25.40 58.61 13.01
CA LEU A 510 -24.62 59.47 12.10
C LEU A 510 -25.49 60.05 10.98
N LEU A 511 -26.38 59.26 10.38
CA LEU A 511 -27.19 59.73 9.25
C LEU A 511 -28.30 60.71 9.66
N THR A 512 -28.63 60.78 10.94
CA THR A 512 -29.72 61.63 11.46
C THR A 512 -29.36 63.12 11.52
N ASN A 513 -28.08 63.49 11.45
CA ASN A 513 -27.61 64.88 11.55
C ASN A 513 -26.62 65.26 10.43
N ALA A 514 -26.52 66.56 10.14
CA ALA A 514 -25.72 67.07 9.02
C ALA A 514 -24.20 66.77 9.13
N PRO A 515 -23.56 66.90 10.31
CA PRO A 515 -22.15 66.54 10.47
C PRO A 515 -21.90 65.04 10.28
N GLY A 516 -22.78 64.18 10.79
CA GLY A 516 -22.65 62.73 10.63
C GLY A 516 -22.84 62.29 9.17
N ARG A 517 -23.78 62.89 8.42
CA ARG A 517 -23.90 62.65 6.97
C ARG A 517 -22.67 63.07 6.18
N TYR A 518 -22.04 64.19 6.53
CA TYR A 518 -20.78 64.62 5.91
C TYR A 518 -19.65 63.62 6.16
N PHE A 519 -19.52 63.15 7.41
CA PHE A 519 -18.54 62.12 7.77
C PHE A 519 -18.76 60.81 7.00
N VAL A 520 -20.01 60.34 6.92
CA VAL A 520 -20.33 59.10 6.19
C VAL A 520 -20.04 59.26 4.70
N ASN A 521 -20.37 60.40 4.10
CA ASN A 521 -20.06 60.66 2.69
C ASN A 521 -18.55 60.64 2.41
N TRP A 522 -17.76 61.30 3.25
CA TRP A 522 -16.29 61.21 3.17
C TRP A 522 -15.81 59.77 3.30
N TYR A 523 -16.31 59.04 4.29
CA TYR A 523 -15.96 57.64 4.52
C TYR A 523 -16.29 56.75 3.32
N TYR A 524 -17.37 57.00 2.59
CA TYR A 524 -17.70 56.25 1.37
C TYR A 524 -16.85 56.60 0.16
N THR A 525 -16.37 57.84 0.07
CA THR A 525 -15.41 58.22 -0.98
C THR A 525 -14.01 57.68 -0.72
N ALA A 526 -13.52 57.71 0.53
CA ALA A 526 -12.15 57.36 0.88
C ALA A 526 -11.97 55.91 1.38
N GLY A 527 -13.00 55.35 2.03
CA GLY A 527 -13.00 54.04 2.68
C GLY A 527 -12.69 52.86 1.75
N PRO A 528 -13.18 52.82 0.49
CA PRO A 528 -12.85 51.73 -0.44
C PRO A 528 -11.35 51.58 -0.73
N VAL A 529 -10.62 52.71 -0.85
CA VAL A 529 -9.17 52.70 -1.08
C VAL A 529 -8.43 52.12 0.13
N GLY A 530 -8.82 52.53 1.34
CA GLY A 530 -8.25 52.01 2.59
C GLY A 530 -8.55 50.51 2.80
N ALA A 531 -9.75 50.07 2.45
CA ALA A 531 -10.14 48.66 2.52
C ALA A 531 -9.35 47.79 1.53
N ARG A 532 -9.10 48.28 0.32
CA ARG A 532 -8.24 47.60 -0.67
C ARG A 532 -6.81 47.44 -0.17
N PHE A 533 -6.21 48.53 0.31
CA PHE A 533 -4.86 48.51 0.86
C PHE A 533 -4.71 47.52 2.02
N LEU A 534 -5.70 47.47 2.92
CA LEU A 534 -5.73 46.55 4.06
C LEU A 534 -5.87 45.08 3.63
N ASN A 535 -6.57 44.81 2.52
CA ASN A 535 -6.70 43.46 1.98
C ASN A 535 -5.44 42.98 1.26
N GLU A 536 -4.76 43.87 0.54
CA GLU A 536 -3.45 43.58 -0.06
C GLU A 536 -2.37 43.30 1.02
N HIS A 537 -2.56 43.85 2.24
CA HIS A 537 -1.62 43.73 3.34
C HIS A 537 -2.27 43.10 4.58
N SER A 538 -2.56 41.80 4.50
CA SER A 538 -3.27 41.04 5.56
C SER A 538 -2.64 41.15 6.96
N TRP A 539 -1.31 41.38 7.04
CA TRP A 539 -0.57 41.59 8.29
C TRP A 539 -0.97 42.86 9.05
N LEU A 540 -1.62 43.84 8.40
CA LEU A 540 -2.13 45.06 9.04
C LEU A 540 -3.48 44.86 9.75
N LYS A 541 -4.21 43.77 9.45
CA LYS A 541 -5.55 43.52 9.99
C LYS A 541 -5.59 43.46 11.53
N PRO A 542 -4.62 42.86 12.25
CA PRO A 542 -4.59 42.91 13.71
C PRO A 542 -4.50 44.33 14.27
N ALA A 543 -3.66 45.19 13.68
CA ALA A 543 -3.54 46.59 14.09
C ALA A 543 -4.84 47.37 13.80
N ALA A 544 -5.47 47.13 12.65
CA ALA A 544 -6.75 47.72 12.30
C ALA A 544 -7.88 47.29 13.27
N ARG A 545 -7.89 46.03 13.72
CA ARG A 545 -8.84 45.55 14.76
C ARG A 545 -8.69 46.36 16.03
N VAL A 546 -7.46 46.53 16.52
CA VAL A 546 -7.18 47.30 17.74
C VAL A 546 -7.59 48.77 17.58
N ALA A 547 -7.28 49.38 16.43
CA ALA A 547 -7.65 50.77 16.15
C ALA A 547 -9.18 50.98 16.09
N LEU A 548 -9.95 49.97 15.66
CA LEU A 548 -11.40 50.03 15.57
C LEU A 548 -12.12 49.73 16.90
N LEU A 549 -11.46 49.08 17.87
CA LEU A 549 -12.09 48.68 19.14
C LEU A 549 -12.78 49.82 19.90
N PRO A 550 -12.19 51.03 20.06
CA PRO A 550 -12.87 52.13 20.74
C PRO A 550 -14.18 52.54 20.04
N ALA A 551 -14.17 52.57 18.71
CA ALA A 551 -15.36 52.90 17.93
C ALA A 551 -16.41 51.78 18.01
N VAL A 552 -16.00 50.51 17.96
CA VAL A 552 -16.89 49.36 18.13
C VAL A 552 -17.51 49.36 19.52
N GLY A 553 -16.73 49.58 20.58
CA GLY A 553 -17.22 49.64 21.95
C GLY A 553 -18.18 50.81 22.20
N GLY A 554 -17.85 52.00 21.67
CA GLY A 554 -18.74 53.17 21.74
C GLY A 554 -20.04 52.96 20.96
N ALA A 555 -19.96 52.43 19.74
CA ALA A 555 -21.12 52.07 18.94
C ALA A 555 -21.98 51.00 19.63
N TYR A 556 -21.35 50.00 20.24
CA TYR A 556 -22.04 48.96 21.01
C TYR A 556 -22.79 49.57 22.20
N PHE A 557 -22.11 50.41 22.99
CA PHE A 557 -22.73 51.12 24.12
C PHE A 557 -23.94 51.94 23.65
N MET A 558 -23.80 52.70 22.56
CA MET A 558 -24.88 53.55 22.04
C MET A 558 -26.06 52.75 21.46
N THR A 559 -25.80 51.66 20.75
CA THR A 559 -26.84 50.91 20.03
C THR A 559 -27.48 49.78 20.84
N ARG A 560 -26.79 49.27 21.87
CA ARG A 560 -27.20 48.07 22.64
C ARG A 560 -27.49 48.33 24.13
N THR A 561 -27.31 49.56 24.64
CA THR A 561 -27.71 49.90 26.02
C THR A 561 -28.93 50.82 26.04
N ALA A 562 -29.71 50.77 27.12
CA ALA A 562 -30.88 51.63 27.28
C ALA A 562 -30.48 53.10 27.42
N THR A 563 -31.27 54.01 26.87
CA THR A 563 -31.03 55.47 26.93
C THR A 563 -30.93 56.01 28.35
N THR A 564 -31.61 55.39 29.32
CA THR A 564 -31.50 55.71 30.75
C THR A 564 -30.10 55.41 31.31
N PHE A 565 -29.50 54.30 30.89
CA PHE A 565 -28.14 53.92 31.29
C PHE A 565 -27.09 54.83 30.65
N GLN A 566 -27.32 55.24 29.41
CA GLN A 566 -26.48 56.24 28.71
C GLN A 566 -26.49 57.58 29.44
N ALA A 567 -27.68 58.08 29.81
CA ALA A 567 -27.85 59.33 30.54
C ALA A 567 -27.20 59.29 31.94
N ALA A 568 -27.37 58.18 32.68
CA ALA A 568 -26.72 57.98 33.98
C ALA A 568 -25.19 57.99 33.86
N SER A 569 -24.64 57.33 32.84
CA SER A 569 -23.20 57.31 32.56
C SER A 569 -22.67 58.73 32.25
N LEU A 570 -23.39 59.50 31.44
CA LEU A 570 -23.04 60.89 31.12
C LEU A 570 -23.02 61.76 32.39
N MET A 571 -24.04 61.63 33.25
CA MET A 571 -24.09 62.37 34.51
C MET A 571 -22.93 61.99 35.44
N ALA A 572 -22.59 60.71 35.54
CA ALA A 572 -21.45 60.26 36.32
C ALA A 572 -20.12 60.89 35.84
N PHE A 573 -19.91 60.96 34.51
CA PHE A 573 -18.72 61.64 33.94
C PHE A 573 -18.71 63.14 34.24
N ILE A 574 -19.86 63.81 34.19
CA ILE A 574 -19.97 65.23 34.56
C ILE A 574 -19.65 65.43 36.03
N PHE A 575 -20.16 64.58 36.93
CA PHE A 575 -19.87 64.65 38.36
C PHE A 575 -18.38 64.42 38.65
N VAL A 576 -17.74 63.45 37.99
CA VAL A 576 -16.30 63.21 38.11
C VAL A 576 -15.50 64.39 37.55
N GLY A 577 -15.91 64.96 36.42
CA GLY A 577 -15.29 66.14 35.82
C GLY A 577 -15.39 67.37 36.72
N ILE A 578 -16.56 67.64 37.28
CA ILE A 578 -16.78 68.71 38.26
C ILE A 578 -15.94 68.46 39.51
N TRP A 579 -15.85 67.21 39.99
CA TRP A 579 -15.03 66.86 41.14
C TRP A 579 -13.54 67.13 40.89
N PHE A 580 -13.01 66.75 39.72
CA PHE A 580 -11.63 67.06 39.32
C PHE A 580 -11.40 68.57 39.16
N PHE A 581 -12.35 69.29 38.55
CA PHE A 581 -12.28 70.75 38.38
C PHE A 581 -12.30 71.48 39.73
N ARG A 582 -13.20 71.08 40.64
CA ARG A 582 -13.26 71.62 42.02
C ARG A 582 -11.98 71.30 42.81
N ARG A 583 -11.41 70.10 42.68
CA ARG A 583 -10.11 69.75 43.28
C ARG A 583 -8.96 70.59 42.71
N ARG A 584 -9.00 70.91 41.42
CA ARG A 584 -8.00 71.77 40.77
C ARG A 584 -8.12 73.23 41.23
N MET A 585 -9.35 73.74 41.41
CA MET A 585 -9.62 75.09 41.93
C MET A 585 -9.30 75.24 43.43
N ALA A 586 -9.55 74.22 44.25
CA ALA A 586 -9.20 74.22 45.67
C ALA A 586 -7.68 74.28 45.92
N LYS A 587 -6.88 73.72 45.01
CA LYS A 587 -5.40 73.87 45.02
C LYS A 587 -4.93 75.26 44.57
N ALA A 588 -5.75 76.03 43.85
CA ALA A 588 -5.40 77.36 43.35
C ALA A 588 -5.69 78.49 44.36
N TYR A 589 -6.66 78.31 45.28
CA TYR A 589 -7.04 79.31 46.30
C TYR A 589 -6.44 79.07 47.71
N GLY A 590 -5.67 78.00 47.90
CA GLY A 590 -5.01 77.67 49.18
C GLY A 590 -3.58 78.21 49.34
N LYS A 591 -3.20 79.28 48.62
CA LYS A 591 -1.93 80.00 48.77
C LYS A 591 -2.18 81.51 48.90
N SER A 592 -2.57 81.92 50.09
CA SER A 592 -2.18 83.18 50.74
C SER A 592 -2.24 82.97 52.24
#